data_AF-A0A2I1R4H3-F1
#
_entry.id   AF-A0A2I1R4H3-F1
#
_cell.length_a   1.000
_cell.length_b   1.000
_cell.length_c   1.000
_cell.angle_alpha   90.00
_cell.angle_beta   90.00
_cell.angle_gamma   90.00
#
_symmetry.space_group_name_H-M   'P 1'
#
loop_
_entity.id
_entity.type
_entity.pdbx_description
1 polymer ?
#
loop_
_entity_poly.entity_id
_entity_poly.type
_entity_poly.pdbx_seq_one_letter_code
_entity_poly.pdbx_strand_id
1 'polypeptide(L)'
;MPPHLIDGQPHTHDHDRPRRKREPGEALRIGIGGPVGSGKTALVAALCRQLRDELSVAVLTNDIYTTEDADFLRRNAVLPDERITAVQTGGCP
;
A
#
# COMPACT_ATOMS: atom_id res chain seq x y z
N MET A 1 7.39 -22.00 -3.41
CA MET A 1 8.13 -21.01 -4.21
C MET A 1 9.61 -21.32 -4.08
N PRO A 2 10.41 -21.20 -5.15
CA PRO A 2 11.87 -21.31 -5.04
C PRO A 2 12.39 -20.26 -4.04
N PRO A 3 13.48 -20.55 -3.31
CA PRO A 3 14.10 -19.57 -2.43
C PRO A 3 14.54 -18.38 -3.29
N HIS A 4 14.14 -17.18 -2.87
CA HIS A 4 14.67 -15.95 -3.41
C HIS A 4 15.54 -15.29 -2.34
N LEU A 5 16.39 -14.37 -2.76
CA LEU A 5 17.36 -13.70 -1.89
C LEU A 5 16.90 -12.26 -1.65
N ILE A 6 16.96 -11.79 -0.40
CA ILE A 6 16.92 -10.36 -0.07
C ILE A 6 18.30 -10.05 0.51
N ASP A 7 19.00 -9.07 -0.07
CA ASP A 7 20.37 -8.68 0.31
C ASP A 7 21.38 -9.85 0.34
N GLY A 8 21.23 -10.79 -0.60
CA GLY A 8 22.11 -11.95 -0.71
C GLY A 8 21.86 -13.06 0.33
N GLN A 9 20.86 -12.89 1.20
CA GLN A 9 20.45 -13.90 2.17
C GLN A 9 19.16 -14.60 1.73
N PRO A 10 19.04 -15.94 1.93
CA PRO A 10 17.79 -16.66 1.73
C PRO A 10 16.73 -16.05 2.64
N HIS A 11 15.65 -15.55 2.04
CA HIS A 11 14.51 -15.10 2.83
C HIS A 11 13.39 -16.13 2.73
N THR A 12 12.83 -16.44 3.89
CA THR A 12 11.65 -17.28 4.05
C THR A 12 10.44 -16.38 4.23
N HIS A 13 9.42 -16.57 3.42
CA HIS A 13 8.12 -15.96 3.68
C HIS A 13 7.42 -16.80 4.74
N ASP A 14 7.27 -16.25 5.94
CA ASP A 14 6.43 -16.85 6.97
C ASP A 14 4.96 -16.74 6.51
N HIS A 15 4.39 -17.88 6.14
CA HIS A 15 3.02 -17.98 5.63
C HIS A 15 1.99 -18.21 6.74
N ASP A 16 2.40 -18.29 8.01
CA ASP A 16 1.50 -18.61 9.12
C ASP A 16 0.62 -17.42 9.56
N ARG A 17 0.72 -16.29 8.85
CA ARG A 17 -0.22 -15.17 9.06
C ARG A 17 -1.63 -15.60 8.69
N PRO A 18 -2.61 -15.46 9.60
CA PRO A 18 -3.99 -15.83 9.33
C PRO A 18 -4.51 -15.07 8.11
N ARG A 19 -4.90 -15.81 7.07
CA ARG A 19 -5.50 -15.21 5.87
C ARG A 19 -6.87 -14.68 6.27
N ARG A 20 -7.10 -13.39 6.05
CA ARG A 20 -8.41 -12.79 6.23
C ARG A 20 -9.42 -13.49 5.31
N LYS A 21 -10.48 -14.07 5.89
CA LYS A 21 -11.66 -14.50 5.15
C LYS A 21 -12.40 -13.26 4.66
N ARG A 22 -12.73 -13.22 3.37
CA ARG A 22 -13.50 -12.12 2.76
C ARG A 22 -14.97 -12.47 2.82
N GLU A 23 -15.79 -11.51 3.23
CA GLU A 23 -17.23 -11.62 3.11
C GLU A 23 -17.70 -11.09 1.75
N PRO A 24 -18.80 -11.62 1.19
CA PRO A 24 -19.40 -11.08 -0.04
C PRO A 24 -19.73 -9.58 0.11
N GLY A 25 -19.40 -8.79 -0.91
CA GLY A 25 -19.60 -7.33 -0.90
C GLY A 25 -18.47 -6.52 -0.26
N GLU A 26 -17.48 -7.15 0.37
CA GLU A 26 -16.33 -6.43 0.90
C GLU A 26 -15.34 -6.00 -0.20
N ALA A 27 -14.86 -4.76 -0.09
CA ALA A 27 -13.81 -4.23 -0.94
C ALA A 27 -12.54 -5.11 -0.91
N LEU A 28 -11.93 -5.28 -2.07
CA LEU A 28 -10.62 -5.91 -2.18
C LEU A 28 -9.57 -5.00 -1.51
N ARG A 29 -8.73 -5.58 -0.65
CA ARG A 29 -7.65 -4.86 0.04
C ARG A 29 -6.32 -5.40 -0.48
N ILE A 30 -5.47 -4.51 -0.97
CA ILE A 30 -4.15 -4.85 -1.52
C ILE A 30 -3.11 -4.11 -0.70
N GLY A 31 -2.21 -4.85 -0.05
CA GLY A 31 -1.08 -4.27 0.67
C GLY A 31 0.12 -4.12 -0.26
N ILE A 32 0.70 -2.92 -0.33
CA ILE A 32 1.91 -2.63 -1.10
C ILE A 32 3.05 -2.40 -0.11
N GLY A 33 3.91 -3.41 0.03
CA GLY A 33 5.08 -3.38 0.91
C GLY A 33 6.39 -3.40 0.12
N GLY A 34 7.49 -3.02 0.78
CA GLY A 34 8.83 -3.00 0.19
C GLY A 34 9.76 -2.00 0.88
N PRO A 35 11.08 -2.06 0.63
CA PRO A 35 12.08 -1.19 1.25
C PRO A 35 11.80 0.31 1.06
N VAL A 36 12.40 1.15 1.91
CA VAL A 36 12.35 2.61 1.73
C VAL A 36 12.97 2.97 0.37
N GLY A 37 12.33 3.89 -0.37
CA GLY A 37 12.80 4.32 -1.68
C GLY A 37 12.48 3.38 -2.85
N SER A 38 11.84 2.22 -2.63
CA SER A 38 11.52 1.26 -3.71
C SER A 38 10.39 1.69 -4.67
N GLY A 39 9.88 2.91 -4.55
CA GLY A 39 8.85 3.45 -5.45
C GLY A 39 7.40 3.04 -5.13
N LYS A 40 7.09 2.57 -3.92
CA LYS A 40 5.73 2.14 -3.51
C LYS A 40 4.67 3.22 -3.80
N THR A 41 4.92 4.45 -3.38
CA THR A 41 4.00 5.58 -3.56
C THR A 41 3.81 5.93 -5.04
N ALA A 42 4.87 5.82 -5.85
CA ALA A 42 4.79 5.99 -7.30
C ALA A 42 3.95 4.88 -7.97
N LEU A 43 4.10 3.64 -7.53
CA LEU A 43 3.28 2.52 -8.00
C LEU A 43 1.80 2.74 -7.66
N VAL A 44 1.50 3.13 -6.43
CA VAL A 44 0.13 3.47 -5.99
C VAL A 44 -0.48 4.57 -6.87
N ALA A 45 0.28 5.63 -7.14
CA ALA A 45 -0.15 6.72 -8.02
C ALA A 45 -0.49 6.23 -9.43
N ALA A 46 0.36 5.38 -10.02
CA ALA A 46 0.13 4.82 -11.36
C ALA A 46 -1.13 3.93 -11.40
N LEU A 47 -1.29 3.05 -10.40
CA LEU A 47 -2.48 2.19 -10.29
C LEU A 47 -3.77 3.00 -10.14
N CYS A 48 -3.75 4.04 -9.29
CA CYS A 48 -4.92 4.91 -9.13
C CYS A 48 -5.30 5.59 -10.43
N ARG A 49 -4.33 6.16 -11.16
CA ARG A 49 -4.60 6.82 -12.45
C ARG A 49 -5.20 5.86 -13.48
N GLN A 50 -4.73 4.62 -13.51
CA GLN A 50 -5.19 3.63 -14.48
C GLN A 50 -6.57 3.08 -14.15
N LEU A 51 -6.92 2.95 -12.86
CA LEU A 51 -8.10 2.20 -12.43
C LEU A 51 -9.25 3.07 -11.94
N ARG A 52 -9.04 4.35 -11.62
CA ARG A 52 -10.05 5.22 -10.99
C ARG A 52 -11.32 5.42 -11.81
N ASP A 53 -11.22 5.28 -13.14
CA ASP A 53 -12.36 5.48 -14.06
C ASP A 53 -13.20 4.19 -14.22
N GLU A 54 -12.65 3.04 -13.83
CA GLU A 54 -13.30 1.73 -13.94
C GLU A 54 -13.74 1.16 -12.57
N LEU A 55 -13.03 1.53 -11.50
CA LEU A 55 -13.20 0.99 -10.16
C LEU A 55 -13.36 2.11 -9.12
N SER A 56 -14.16 1.85 -8.08
CA SER A 56 -14.18 2.70 -6.88
C SER A 56 -12.93 2.41 -6.03
N VAL A 57 -11.89 3.22 -6.20
CA VAL A 57 -10.59 3.06 -5.52
C VAL A 57 -10.47 4.05 -4.36
N ALA A 58 -9.75 3.64 -3.30
CA ALA A 58 -9.29 4.50 -2.21
C ALA A 58 -7.91 4.03 -1.74
N VAL A 59 -7.11 4.94 -1.19
CA VAL A 59 -5.76 4.66 -0.70
C VAL A 59 -5.67 4.97 0.80
N LEU A 60 -5.11 4.01 1.53
CA LEU A 60 -4.62 4.23 2.89
C LEU A 60 -3.09 4.22 2.86
N THR A 61 -2.46 5.33 3.23
CA THR A 61 -1.00 5.39 3.43
C THR A 61 -0.67 5.08 4.87
N ASN A 62 0.45 4.38 5.10
CA ASN A 62 0.97 4.16 6.44
C ASN A 62 2.19 5.07 6.61
N ASP A 63 2.01 6.16 7.34
CA ASP A 63 3.06 7.12 7.61
C ASP A 63 3.35 7.14 9.12
N ILE A 64 4.61 6.94 9.53
CA ILE A 64 4.96 6.76 10.95
C ILE A 64 4.86 8.09 11.73
N TYR A 65 5.33 9.20 11.13
CA TYR A 65 5.39 10.52 11.77
C TYR A 65 4.97 11.69 10.87
N THR A 66 4.81 11.44 9.56
CA THR A 66 4.50 12.49 8.57
C THR A 66 3.22 12.13 7.83
N THR A 67 2.88 12.89 6.79
CA THR A 67 1.80 12.60 5.83
C THR A 67 2.31 12.70 4.40
N GLU A 68 3.62 12.54 4.20
CA GLU A 68 4.29 12.84 2.93
C GLU A 68 3.77 11.98 1.79
N ASP A 69 3.49 10.69 2.03
CA ASP A 69 2.93 9.81 1.01
C ASP A 69 1.50 10.26 0.62
N ALA A 70 0.65 10.56 1.59
CA ALA A 70 -0.70 11.05 1.31
C ALA A 70 -0.68 12.40 0.56
N ASP A 71 0.17 13.33 0.99
CA ASP A 71 0.29 14.65 0.37
C ASP A 71 0.87 14.56 -1.05
N PHE A 72 1.81 13.65 -1.27
CA PHE A 72 2.31 13.35 -2.61
C PHE A 72 1.16 12.90 -3.53
N LEU A 73 0.31 11.99 -3.07
CA LEU A 73 -0.81 11.48 -3.87
C LEU A 73 -1.85 12.58 -4.17
N ARG A 74 -2.21 13.39 -3.17
CA ARG A 74 -3.12 14.54 -3.33
C ARG A 74 -2.58 15.57 -4.32
N ARG A 75 -1.31 15.99 -4.16
CA ARG A 75 -0.64 16.93 -5.09
C ARG A 75 -0.58 16.41 -6.52
N ASN A 76 -0.53 15.10 -6.70
CA ASN A 76 -0.54 14.45 -8.01
C ASN A 76 -1.94 14.20 -8.59
N ALA A 77 -3.01 14.66 -7.89
CA ALA A 77 -4.41 14.55 -8.28
C ALA A 77 -4.80 13.15 -8.78
N VAL A 78 -4.29 12.11 -8.11
CA VAL A 78 -4.50 10.72 -8.55
C VAL A 78 -5.92 10.26 -8.26
N LEU A 79 -6.52 10.75 -7.18
CA LEU A 79 -7.91 10.55 -6.73
C LEU A 79 -8.42 11.84 -6.06
N PRO A 80 -9.74 11.99 -5.90
CA PRO A 80 -10.32 12.97 -4.96
C PRO A 80 -9.75 12.82 -3.54
N ASP A 81 -9.56 13.93 -2.84
CA ASP A 81 -8.87 13.97 -1.54
C ASP A 81 -9.57 13.11 -0.47
N GLU A 82 -10.90 13.02 -0.50
CA GLU A 82 -11.69 12.19 0.40
C GLU A 82 -11.45 10.68 0.25
N ARG A 83 -10.74 10.26 -0.81
CA ARG A 83 -10.34 8.88 -1.08
C ARG A 83 -8.90 8.59 -0.68
N ILE A 84 -8.19 9.56 -0.10
CA ILE A 84 -6.79 9.44 0.33
C ILE A 84 -6.70 9.74 1.83
N THR A 85 -6.44 8.69 2.62
CA THR A 85 -6.32 8.78 4.08
C THR A 85 -4.93 8.33 4.52
N ALA A 86 -4.26 9.15 5.33
CA ALA A 86 -3.05 8.74 6.05
C ALA A 86 -3.44 8.11 7.38
N VAL A 87 -2.85 6.96 7.70
CA VAL A 87 -2.92 6.35 9.02
C VAL A 87 -1.57 6.48 9.70
N GLN A 88 -1.55 7.20 10.82
CA GLN A 88 -0.40 7.24 11.70
C GLN A 88 -0.43 6.02 12.61
N THR A 89 0.45 5.05 12.36
CA THR A 89 0.50 3.81 13.17
C THR A 89 1.19 4.01 14.51
N GLY A 90 1.88 5.14 14.70
CA GLY A 90 2.91 5.26 15.72
C GLY A 90 4.10 4.36 15.39
N GLY A 91 5.31 4.74 15.85
CA GLY A 91 6.44 3.82 15.81
C GLY A 91 6.13 2.60 16.69
N CYS A 92 6.35 1.38 16.18
CA CYS A 92 6.52 0.25 17.10
C CYS A 92 7.78 0.52 17.93
N PRO A 93 7.75 0.33 19.27
CA PRO A 93 8.95 0.39 20.09
C PRO A 93 9.98 -0.67 19.69
#